data_AF-A0AAV3XEZ2-F1
#
_entry.id   AF-A0AAV3XEZ2-F1
#
_cell.length_a   1.000
_cell.length_b   1.000
_cell.length_c   1.000
_cell.angle_alpha   90.00
_cell.angle_beta   90.00
_cell.angle_gamma   90.00
#
_symmetry.space_group_name_H-M   'P 1'
#
loop_
_entity.id
_entity.type
_entity.pdbx_description
1 polymer ?
#
loop_
_entity_poly.entity_id
_entity_poly.type
_entity_poly.pdbx_seq_one_letter_code
_entity_poly.pdbx_strand_id
1 'polypeptide(L)'
;MILNLSEIMFLTPKQVQKQYGYHPKTLANWADEGKIVCTKSPGGHRRYLASSLEAMKSQEGETILYARISTPAQKPELENQVTYLGQNYPGCQCIREIGSGLNFKRKKFLALMERVSKREVKRIVVAHKDRLCRFGFD
;
A
#
# COMPACT_ATOMS: atom_id res chain seq x y z
N MET A 1 30.59 -9.74 12.56
CA MET A 1 29.44 -9.58 11.65
C MET A 1 28.19 -9.71 12.49
N ILE A 2 27.58 -8.59 12.91
CA ILE A 2 26.42 -8.60 13.81
C ILE A 2 25.20 -8.91 12.94
N LEU A 3 24.70 -10.14 13.04
CA LEU A 3 23.37 -10.47 12.52
C LEU A 3 22.38 -9.75 13.44
N ASN A 4 21.71 -8.72 12.93
CA ASN A 4 20.51 -8.18 13.55
C ASN A 4 19.49 -9.33 13.60
N LEU A 5 19.44 -10.05 14.71
CA LEU A 5 18.26 -10.79 15.10
C LEU A 5 17.18 -9.73 15.28
N SER A 6 16.38 -9.49 14.25
CA SER A 6 15.08 -8.86 14.44
C SER A 6 14.41 -9.65 15.56
N GLU A 7 14.24 -9.05 16.73
CA GLU A 7 13.60 -9.69 17.87
C GLU A 7 12.35 -10.41 17.39
N ILE A 8 12.24 -11.70 17.71
CA ILE A 8 11.07 -12.50 17.35
C ILE A 8 9.90 -11.97 18.18
N MET A 9 9.22 -10.94 17.66
CA MET A 9 8.14 -10.26 18.34
C MET A 9 6.82 -10.94 18.02
N PHE A 10 6.18 -11.47 19.06
CA PHE A 10 4.86 -12.09 18.98
C PHE A 10 3.79 -11.17 19.56
N LEU A 11 2.75 -10.90 18.75
CA LEU A 11 1.67 -9.99 19.08
C LEU A 11 0.39 -10.75 19.48
N THR A 12 -0.34 -10.21 20.44
CA THR A 12 -1.70 -10.68 20.78
C THR A 12 -2.70 -10.31 19.68
N PRO A 13 -3.85 -11.02 19.55
CA PRO A 13 -4.90 -10.63 18.60
C PRO A 13 -5.36 -9.16 18.78
N LYS A 14 -5.40 -8.68 20.03
CA LYS A 14 -5.76 -7.29 20.37
C LYS A 14 -4.73 -6.28 19.85
N GLN A 15 -3.43 -6.59 20.01
CA GLN A 15 -2.35 -5.74 19.48
C GLN A 15 -2.36 -5.73 17.95
N VAL A 16 -2.57 -6.89 17.31
CA VAL A 16 -2.65 -6.97 15.85
C VAL A 16 -3.84 -6.18 15.32
N GLN A 17 -5.01 -6.28 15.96
CA GLN A 17 -6.16 -5.48 15.60
C GLN A 17 -5.88 -3.97 15.73
N LYS A 18 -5.20 -3.54 16.80
CA LYS A 18 -4.86 -2.13 17.02
C LYS A 18 -3.84 -1.60 16.01
N GLN A 19 -2.83 -2.39 15.64
CA GLN A 19 -1.70 -1.94 14.81
C GLN A 19 -1.92 -2.18 13.32
N TYR A 20 -2.63 -3.26 12.94
CA TYR A 20 -2.81 -3.69 11.56
C TYR A 20 -4.28 -3.67 11.12
N GLY A 21 -5.24 -3.49 12.03
CA GLY A 21 -6.66 -3.41 11.70
C GLY A 21 -7.32 -4.77 11.41
N TYR A 22 -6.59 -5.88 11.46
CA TYR A 22 -7.14 -7.21 11.20
C TYR A 22 -7.96 -7.73 12.39
N HIS A 23 -9.16 -8.21 12.12
CA HIS A 23 -10.03 -8.81 13.14
C HIS A 23 -9.45 -10.15 13.65
N PRO A 24 -9.59 -10.50 14.95
CA PRO A 24 -9.06 -11.75 15.51
C PRO A 24 -9.50 -13.02 14.75
N LYS A 25 -10.74 -13.03 14.24
CA LYS A 25 -11.26 -14.14 13.40
C LYS A 25 -10.49 -14.29 12.09
N THR A 26 -10.16 -13.18 11.43
CA THR A 26 -9.36 -13.18 10.20
C THR A 26 -7.96 -13.73 10.45
N LEU A 27 -7.33 -13.31 11.56
CA LEU A 27 -6.02 -13.83 11.96
C LEU A 27 -6.06 -15.32 12.28
N ALA A 28 -7.14 -15.79 12.90
CA ALA A 28 -7.31 -17.21 13.18
C ALA A 28 -7.38 -18.02 11.88
N ASN A 29 -8.23 -17.59 10.94
CA ASN A 29 -8.35 -18.23 9.62
C ASN A 29 -7.01 -18.24 8.87
N TRP A 30 -6.29 -17.12 8.83
CA TRP A 30 -4.99 -17.06 8.16
C TRP A 30 -3.92 -17.94 8.79
N ALA A 31 -3.92 -18.09 10.12
CA ALA A 31 -3.02 -19.01 10.78
C ALA A 31 -3.37 -20.47 10.50
N ASP A 32 -4.66 -20.81 10.46
CA ASP A 32 -5.14 -22.17 10.14
C ASP A 32 -4.88 -22.52 8.66
N GLU A 33 -4.93 -21.53 7.77
CA GLU A 33 -4.53 -21.63 6.36
C GLU A 33 -3.02 -21.60 6.13
N GLY A 34 -2.20 -21.40 7.19
CA GLY A 34 -0.73 -21.34 7.09
C GLY A 34 -0.18 -20.05 6.44
N LYS A 35 -1.02 -19.03 6.25
CA LYS A 35 -0.62 -17.73 5.66
C LYS A 35 0.17 -16.84 6.62
N ILE A 36 -0.05 -17.00 7.93
CA ILE A 36 0.71 -16.30 8.95
C ILE A 36 1.26 -17.25 10.01
N VAL A 37 2.48 -16.98 10.45
CA VAL A 37 3.12 -17.74 11.53
C VAL A 37 2.51 -17.34 12.86
N CYS A 38 2.07 -18.33 13.64
CA CYS A 38 1.57 -18.14 15.00
C CYS A 38 2.15 -19.18 15.95
N THR A 39 2.18 -18.83 17.23
CA THR A 39 2.48 -19.72 18.35
C THR A 39 1.37 -19.66 19.39
N LYS A 40 1.29 -20.62 20.30
CA LYS A 40 0.36 -20.60 21.43
C LYS A 40 1.13 -20.28 22.72
N SER A 41 0.58 -19.41 23.55
CA SER A 41 1.08 -19.24 24.90
C SER A 41 0.77 -20.47 25.76
N PRO A 42 1.39 -20.64 26.94
CA PRO A 42 1.06 -21.74 27.86
C PRO A 42 -0.43 -21.84 28.19
N GLY A 43 -1.15 -20.71 28.25
CA GLY A 43 -2.60 -20.65 28.42
C GLY A 43 -3.44 -20.93 27.15
N GLY A 44 -2.83 -21.40 26.06
CA GLY A 44 -3.52 -21.77 24.82
C GLY A 44 -3.89 -20.61 23.89
N HIS A 45 -3.56 -19.36 24.23
CA HIS A 45 -3.89 -18.20 23.41
C HIS A 45 -2.91 -18.04 22.23
N ARG A 46 -3.44 -17.83 21.02
CA ARG A 46 -2.61 -17.57 19.83
C ARG A 46 -1.86 -16.24 19.96
N ARG A 47 -0.61 -16.24 19.51
CA ARG A 47 0.27 -15.09 19.34
C ARG A 47 0.84 -15.11 17.93
N TYR A 48 0.80 -13.98 17.24
CA TYR A 48 1.14 -13.88 15.82
C TYR A 48 2.51 -13.24 15.63
N LEU A 49 3.34 -13.81 14.75
CA LEU A 49 4.67 -13.29 14.48
C LEU A 49 4.56 -11.97 13.71
N ALA A 50 5.14 -10.89 14.26
CA ALA A 50 5.05 -9.56 13.66
C ALA A 50 5.64 -9.52 12.24
N SER A 51 6.80 -10.14 12.00
CA SER A 51 7.40 -10.19 10.66
C SER A 51 6.54 -10.92 9.63
N SER A 52 5.79 -11.94 10.05
CA SER A 52 4.84 -12.64 9.18
C SER A 52 3.63 -11.77 8.84
N LEU A 53 3.16 -10.94 9.78
CA LEU A 53 2.09 -9.98 9.55
C LEU A 53 2.55 -8.83 8.64
N GLU A 54 3.78 -8.35 8.80
CA GLU A 54 4.37 -7.35 7.90
C GLU A 54 4.57 -7.89 6.48
N ALA A 55 5.00 -9.15 6.35
CA ALA A 55 5.08 -9.82 5.05
C ALA A 55 3.70 -9.94 4.39
N MET A 56 2.66 -10.31 5.14
CA MET A 56 1.29 -10.33 4.64
C MET A 56 0.78 -8.95 4.25
N LYS A 57 1.04 -7.92 5.06
CA LYS A 57 0.67 -6.54 4.74
C LYS A 57 1.37 -6.04 3.49
N SER A 58 2.64 -6.40 3.31
CA SER A 58 3.41 -6.08 2.10
C SER A 58 2.85 -6.79 0.87
N GLN A 59 2.32 -8.02 1.02
CA GLN A 59 1.59 -8.72 -0.04
C GLN A 59 0.24 -8.10 -0.36
N GLU A 60 -0.36 -7.35 0.55
CA GLU A 60 -1.59 -6.60 0.26
C GLU A 60 -1.33 -5.38 -0.64
N GLY A 61 -0.08 -5.02 -0.97
CA GLY A 61 0.26 -3.95 -1.90
C GLY A 61 -0.15 -2.54 -1.43
N GLU A 62 0.66 -1.55 -1.76
CA GLU A 62 0.41 -0.18 -1.37
C GLU A 62 -0.76 0.43 -2.16
N THR A 63 -1.49 1.35 -1.51
CA THR A 63 -2.36 2.29 -2.22
C THR A 63 -1.53 3.53 -2.57
N ILE A 64 -1.38 3.81 -3.86
CA ILE A 64 -0.64 4.97 -4.35
C ILE A 64 -1.62 6.02 -4.90
N LEU A 65 -1.43 7.26 -4.50
CA LEU A 65 -2.14 8.41 -5.04
C LEU A 65 -1.34 8.93 -6.24
N TYR A 66 -2.01 9.24 -7.34
CA TYR A 66 -1.36 9.73 -8.55
C TYR A 66 -2.05 11.00 -9.06
N ALA A 67 -1.31 12.10 -9.05
CA ALA A 67 -1.76 13.42 -9.48
C ALA A 67 -0.96 13.87 -10.71
N ARG A 68 -1.66 14.34 -11.74
CA ARG A 68 -1.06 14.73 -13.01
C ARG A 68 -1.63 16.02 -13.56
N ILE A 69 -0.75 16.87 -14.07
CA ILE A 69 -1.09 18.02 -14.91
C ILE A 69 -0.40 17.93 -16.27
N SER A 70 -0.92 18.63 -17.28
CA SER A 70 -0.38 18.54 -18.64
C SER A 70 0.76 19.53 -18.85
N THR A 71 0.66 20.73 -18.29
CA THR A 71 1.65 21.80 -18.42
C THR A 71 2.07 22.37 -17.05
N PRO A 72 3.30 22.91 -16.91
CA PRO A 72 3.75 23.51 -15.65
C PRO A 72 2.89 24.68 -15.15
N ALA A 73 2.20 25.40 -16.05
CA ALA A 73 1.31 26.50 -15.71
C ALA A 73 0.14 26.06 -14.81
N GLN A 74 -0.23 24.78 -14.85
CA GLN A 74 -1.32 24.21 -14.04
C GLN A 74 -0.85 23.76 -12.64
N LYS A 75 0.29 24.25 -12.15
CA LYS A 75 0.81 23.89 -10.82
C LYS A 75 -0.22 24.04 -9.67
N PRO A 76 -1.06 25.09 -9.64
CA PRO A 76 -2.10 25.19 -8.61
C PRO A 76 -3.12 24.04 -8.66
N GLU A 77 -3.47 23.57 -9.86
CA GLU A 77 -4.35 22.42 -10.06
C GLU A 77 -3.72 21.13 -9.50
N LEU A 78 -2.41 20.96 -9.66
CA LEU A 78 -1.68 19.82 -9.11
C LEU A 78 -1.73 19.80 -7.59
N GLU A 79 -1.49 20.94 -6.94
CA GLU A 79 -1.57 21.02 -5.47
C GLU A 79 -2.98 20.73 -4.97
N ASN A 80 -4.02 21.27 -5.64
CA ASN A 80 -5.41 20.96 -5.30
C ASN A 80 -5.73 19.47 -5.41
N GLN A 81 -5.25 18.80 -6.47
CA GLN A 81 -5.39 17.34 -6.61
C GLN A 81 -4.70 16.58 -5.48
N VAL A 82 -3.48 16.98 -5.11
CA VAL A 82 -2.74 16.31 -4.03
C VAL A 82 -3.43 16.51 -2.68
N THR A 83 -3.91 17.72 -2.38
CA THR A 83 -4.66 17.99 -1.15
C THR A 83 -5.94 17.17 -1.11
N TYR A 84 -6.71 17.15 -2.19
CA TYR A 84 -7.94 16.36 -2.29
C TYR A 84 -7.67 14.86 -2.09
N LEU A 85 -6.66 14.31 -2.77
CA LEU A 85 -6.30 12.90 -2.63
C LEU A 85 -5.79 12.58 -1.22
N GLY A 86 -4.97 13.44 -0.63
CA GLY A 86 -4.41 13.25 0.71
C GLY A 86 -5.45 13.34 1.82
N GLN A 87 -6.48 14.18 1.67
CA GLN A 87 -7.59 14.27 2.61
C GLN A 87 -8.47 13.00 2.59
N ASN A 88 -8.72 12.44 1.40
CA ASN A 88 -9.53 11.23 1.26
C ASN A 88 -8.75 9.94 1.57
N TYR A 89 -7.43 9.97 1.40
CA TYR A 89 -6.54 8.82 1.60
C TYR A 89 -5.31 9.22 2.43
N PRO A 90 -5.49 9.51 3.73
CA PRO A 90 -4.40 9.94 4.60
C PRO A 90 -3.33 8.85 4.74
N GLY A 91 -2.06 9.28 4.78
CA GLY A 91 -0.91 8.37 4.94
C GLY A 91 -0.48 7.60 3.68
N CYS A 92 -1.19 7.75 2.56
CA CYS A 92 -0.78 7.14 1.29
C CYS A 92 0.27 7.98 0.57
N GLN A 93 1.21 7.33 -0.12
CA GLN A 93 2.22 8.03 -0.93
C GLN A 93 1.54 8.68 -2.15
N CYS A 94 1.86 9.95 -2.42
CA CYS A 94 1.36 10.67 -3.59
C CYS A 94 2.46 10.96 -4.61
N ILE A 95 2.29 10.42 -5.82
CA ILE A 95 3.16 10.64 -6.98
C ILE A 95 2.60 11.81 -7.80
N ARG A 96 3.42 12.84 -7.99
CA ARG A 96 3.08 14.05 -8.76
C ARG A 96 3.81 14.05 -10.10
N GLU A 97 3.13 14.20 -11.22
CA GLU A 97 3.76 14.21 -12.55
C GLU A 97 3.25 15.34 -13.46
N ILE A 98 4.14 15.90 -14.27
CA ILE A 98 3.82 16.89 -15.30
C ILE A 98 4.05 16.23 -16.65
N GLY A 99 3.03 16.21 -17.50
CA GLY A 99 3.13 15.70 -18.86
C GLY A 99 1.78 15.34 -19.46
N SER A 100 1.73 15.26 -20.79
CA SER A 100 0.52 14.90 -21.55
C SER A 100 -0.02 13.54 -21.13
N GLY A 101 -1.35 13.44 -20.97
CA GLY A 101 -2.09 12.20 -20.71
C GLY A 101 -1.95 11.11 -21.78
N LEU A 102 -1.43 11.46 -22.95
CA LEU A 102 -1.13 10.55 -24.07
C LEU A 102 0.31 10.01 -24.04
N ASN A 103 1.18 10.61 -23.22
CA ASN A 103 2.55 10.16 -23.08
C ASN A 103 2.63 9.02 -22.06
N PHE A 104 2.74 7.78 -22.55
CA PHE A 104 2.96 6.60 -21.72
C PHE A 104 4.43 6.38 -21.32
N LYS A 105 5.37 7.16 -21.90
CA LYS A 105 6.80 7.08 -21.61
C LYS A 105 7.25 8.00 -20.47
N ARG A 106 6.29 8.58 -19.72
CA ARG A 106 6.62 9.45 -18.60
C ARG A 106 7.28 8.63 -17.48
N LYS A 107 8.36 9.18 -16.91
CA LYS A 107 9.24 8.43 -16.01
C LYS A 107 8.53 7.94 -14.74
N LYS A 108 7.70 8.76 -14.09
CA LYS A 108 7.03 8.36 -12.85
C LYS A 108 5.86 7.43 -13.12
N PHE A 109 5.17 7.63 -14.24
CA PHE A 109 4.15 6.67 -14.70
C PHE A 109 4.75 5.29 -14.96
N LEU A 110 5.84 5.18 -15.72
CA LEU A 110 6.50 3.90 -15.99
C LEU A 110 7.01 3.24 -14.71
N ALA A 111 7.64 4.00 -13.81
CA ALA A 111 8.07 3.50 -12.51
C ALA A 111 6.88 2.98 -11.67
N LEU A 112 5.75 3.69 -11.69
CA LEU A 112 4.53 3.23 -11.01
C LEU A 112 3.99 1.93 -11.62
N MET A 113 3.95 1.82 -12.94
CA MET A 113 3.50 0.60 -13.63
C MET A 113 4.45 -0.59 -13.37
N GLU A 114 5.75 -0.36 -13.26
CA GLU A 114 6.71 -1.39 -12.86
C GLU A 114 6.42 -1.92 -11.46
N ARG A 115 6.13 -1.02 -10.50
CA ARG A 115 5.73 -1.40 -9.13
C ARG A 115 4.41 -2.17 -9.10
N VAL A 116 3.44 -1.80 -9.96
CA VAL A 116 2.20 -2.57 -10.15
C VAL A 116 2.51 -3.97 -10.68
N SER A 117 3.40 -4.09 -11.68
CA SER A 117 3.80 -5.38 -12.23
C SER A 117 4.49 -6.28 -11.20
N LYS A 118 5.20 -5.70 -10.23
CA LYS A 118 5.80 -6.40 -9.09
C LYS A 118 4.82 -6.71 -7.95
N ARG A 119 3.54 -6.36 -8.11
CA ARG A 119 2.47 -6.47 -7.08
C ARG A 119 2.75 -5.66 -5.81
N GLU A 120 3.65 -4.68 -5.87
CA GLU A 120 3.93 -3.77 -4.76
C GLU A 120 2.82 -2.73 -4.59
N VAL A 121 2.03 -2.49 -5.65
CA VAL A 121 0.91 -1.53 -5.65
C VAL A 121 -0.37 -2.29 -5.95
N LYS A 122 -1.29 -2.31 -4.97
CA LYS A 122 -2.62 -2.94 -5.13
C LYS A 122 -3.63 -2.00 -5.76
N ARG A 123 -3.53 -0.70 -5.48
CA ARG A 123 -4.51 0.27 -5.91
C ARG A 123 -3.84 1.59 -6.25
N ILE A 124 -4.19 2.13 -7.41
CA ILE A 124 -3.86 3.50 -7.79
C ILE A 124 -5.12 4.34 -7.68
N VAL A 125 -5.05 5.45 -6.96
CA VAL A 125 -6.14 6.42 -6.83
C VAL A 125 -5.78 7.68 -7.60
N VAL A 126 -6.69 8.14 -8.44
CA VAL A 126 -6.56 9.37 -9.23
C VAL A 126 -7.74 10.28 -8.96
N ALA A 127 -7.54 11.59 -9.08
CA ALA A 127 -8.62 12.57 -8.90
C ALA A 127 -9.68 12.48 -10.00
N HIS A 128 -9.27 12.18 -11.24
CA HIS A 128 -10.14 12.02 -12.40
C HIS A 128 -9.64 10.90 -13.32
N LYS A 129 -10.56 10.25 -14.05
CA LYS A 129 -10.28 9.07 -14.89
C LYS A 129 -9.18 9.32 -15.95
N ASP A 130 -9.11 10.52 -16.51
CA ASP A 130 -8.15 10.94 -17.54
C ASP A 130 -6.74 11.26 -17.00
N ARG A 131 -6.54 11.19 -15.67
CA ARG A 131 -5.27 11.57 -15.04
C ARG A 131 -4.24 10.47 -15.13
N LEU A 132 -4.64 9.20 -15.10
CA LEU A 132 -3.74 8.08 -15.33
C LEU A 132 -3.29 8.05 -16.81
N CYS A 133 -4.26 7.90 -17.71
CA CYS A 133 -4.11 7.78 -19.17
C CYS A 133 -5.34 8.38 -19.84
N ARG A 134 -5.21 8.98 -21.03
CA ARG A 134 -6.37 9.48 -21.80
C ARG A 134 -7.08 8.42 -22.65
N PHE A 135 -6.43 7.29 -22.95
CA PHE A 135 -6.97 6.12 -23.64
C PHE A 135 -6.34 4.84 -23.06
N GLY A 136 -7.00 3.68 -23.22
CA GLY A 136 -6.55 2.38 -22.70
C GLY A 136 -7.18 1.94 -21.37
N PHE A 137 -8.45 2.29 -21.15
CA PHE A 137 -9.27 1.86 -19.99
C PHE A 137 -10.44 0.94 -20.39
N ASP A 138 -10.44 0.43 -21.62
CA ASP A 138 -11.34 -0.65 -22.07
C ASP A 138 -10.68 -2.02 -21.85
#